data_AF-A0A519LGB9-F1
#
_entry.id   AF-A0A519LGB9-F1
#
_cell.length_a   1.000
_cell.length_b   1.000
_cell.length_c   1.000
_cell.angle_alpha   90.00
_cell.angle_beta   90.00
_cell.angle_gamma   90.00
#
_symmetry.space_group_name_H-M   'P 1'
#
loop_
_entity.id
_entity.type
_entity.pdbx_description
1 polymer ?
#
loop_
_entity_poly.entity_id
_entity_poly.type
_entity_poly.pdbx_seq_one_letter_code
_entity_poly.pdbx_strand_id
1 'polypeptide(L)' 'PPAPPPEAYAACKGKAEGASVTLTMPDGKSLAGTCRTMDGTLVAMPAGGPGGAGGPPPAR' A
#
# COMPACT_ATOMS: atom_id res chain seq x y z
N PRO A 1 16.74 -4.21 -2.01
CA PRO A 1 15.39 -3.66 -1.76
C PRO A 1 14.72 -4.40 -0.60
N PRO A 2 14.10 -3.70 0.37
CA PRO A 2 13.27 -4.36 1.37
C PRO A 2 12.14 -5.11 0.66
N ALA A 3 11.94 -6.38 1.01
CA ALA A 3 10.76 -7.11 0.55
C ALA A 3 9.51 -6.46 1.16
N PRO A 4 8.40 -6.37 0.41
CA PRO A 4 7.17 -5.80 0.95
C PRO A 4 6.62 -6.65 2.09
N PRO A 5 5.96 -6.02 3.08
CA PRO A 5 5.43 -6.72 4.24
C PRO A 5 4.32 -7.71 3.85
N PRO A 6 4.17 -8.84 4.55
CA PRO A 6 3.13 -9.83 4.27
C PRO A 6 1.71 -9.25 4.37
N GLU A 7 1.50 -8.21 5.18
CA GLU A 7 0.23 -7.48 5.28
C GLU A 7 -0.19 -6.86 3.94
N ALA A 8 0.77 -6.40 3.13
CA ALA A 8 0.48 -5.82 1.82
C ALA A 8 -0.03 -6.87 0.82
N TYR A 9 0.49 -8.09 0.88
CA TYR A 9 -0.01 -9.22 0.11
C TYR A 9 -1.38 -9.67 0.61
N ALA A 10 -1.56 -9.73 1.93
CA ALA A 10 -2.83 -10.11 2.55
C ALA A 10 -3.97 -9.13 2.22
N ALA A 11 -3.69 -7.82 2.20
CA ALA A 11 -4.66 -6.79 1.84
C ALA A 11 -5.17 -6.94 0.40
N CYS A 12 -4.33 -7.43 -0.50
CA CYS A 12 -4.69 -7.69 -1.90
C CYS A 12 -5.16 -9.11 -2.17
N LYS A 13 -5.14 -9.99 -1.17
CA LYS A 13 -5.58 -11.37 -1.31
C LYS A 13 -7.09 -11.40 -1.57
N GLY A 14 -7.49 -11.83 -2.77
CA GLY A 14 -8.89 -11.82 -3.21
C GLY A 14 -9.38 -10.46 -3.74
N LYS A 15 -8.47 -9.50 -3.95
CA LYS A 15 -8.72 -8.27 -4.71
C LYS A 15 -8.13 -8.38 -6.12
N ALA A 16 -8.51 -7.45 -6.98
CA ALA A 16 -7.97 -7.33 -8.33
C ALA A 16 -6.79 -6.33 -8.37
N GLU A 17 -5.99 -6.39 -9.44
CA GLU A 17 -5.03 -5.33 -9.75
C GLU A 17 -5.76 -3.99 -9.92
N GLY A 18 -5.18 -2.91 -9.37
CA GLY A 18 -5.78 -1.58 -9.35
C GLY A 18 -6.82 -1.38 -8.24
N ALA A 19 -7.14 -2.40 -7.44
CA ALA A 19 -8.07 -2.24 -6.33
C ALA A 19 -7.49 -1.34 -5.23
N SER A 20 -8.24 -0.33 -4.83
CA SER A 20 -7.95 0.49 -3.66
C SER A 20 -8.19 -0.30 -2.37
N VAL A 21 -7.17 -0.38 -1.53
CA VAL A 21 -7.19 -1.07 -0.23
C VAL A 21 -6.71 -0.12 0.86
N THR A 22 -7.14 -0.36 2.10
CA THR A 22 -6.69 0.42 3.25
C THR A 22 -5.80 -0.47 4.10
N LEU A 23 -4.55 -0.06 4.29
CA LEU A 23 -3.56 -0.71 5.13
C LEU A 23 -3.57 -0.04 6.49
N THR A 24 -3.80 -0.82 7.55
CA THR A 24 -3.68 -0.31 8.93
C THR A 24 -2.25 -0.52 9.40
N MET A 25 -1.54 0.56 9.71
CA MET A 25 -0.20 0.51 10.26
C MET A 25 -0.26 0.17 11.76
N PRO A 26 0.81 -0.43 12.32
CA PRO A 26 0.89 -0.73 13.75
C PRO A 26 0.68 0.50 14.65
N ASP A 27 1.00 1.70 14.17
CA ASP A 27 0.78 2.99 14.85
C ASP A 27 -0.70 3.42 14.94
N GLY A 28 -1.65 2.59 14.49
CA GLY A 28 -3.09 2.88 14.49
C GLY A 28 -3.55 3.79 13.34
N LYS A 29 -2.65 4.11 12.41
CA LYS A 29 -2.93 4.94 11.23
C LYS A 29 -3.39 4.07 10.06
N SER A 30 -4.46 4.47 9.40
CA SER A 30 -4.89 3.88 8.13
C SER A 30 -4.26 4.62 6.94
N LEU A 31 -3.72 3.85 6.01
CA LEU A 31 -3.05 4.35 4.81
C LEU A 31 -3.73 3.77 3.58
N ALA A 32 -4.12 4.62 2.64
CA ALA A 32 -4.64 4.17 1.36
C ALA A 32 -3.52 3.59 0.51
N GLY A 33 -3.74 2.38 0.00
CA GLY A 33 -2.90 1.71 -0.96
C GLY A 33 -3.69 1.21 -2.16
N THR A 34 -2.95 0.76 -3.16
CA THR A 34 -3.50 0.20 -4.38
C THR A 34 -2.81 -1.13 -4.63
N CYS A 35 -3.59 -2.17 -4.89
CA CYS A 35 -3.05 -3.46 -5.28
C CYS A 35 -2.40 -3.35 -6.65
N ARG A 36 -1.09 -3.65 -6.72
CA ARG A 36 -0.37 -3.74 -7.98
C ARG A 36 0.30 -5.10 -8.09
N THR A 37 0.29 -5.67 -9.28
CA THR A 37 1.02 -6.90 -9.55
C THR A 37 2.51 -6.59 -9.65
N MET A 38 3.29 -7.22 -8.79
CA MET A 38 4.75 -7.13 -8.77
C MET A 38 5.28 -8.56 -8.82
N ASP A 39 6.05 -8.88 -9.86
CA ASP A 39 6.57 -10.23 -10.12
C ASP A 39 5.47 -11.32 -10.13
N GLY A 40 4.31 -11.01 -10.71
CA GLY A 40 3.17 -11.94 -10.81
C GLY A 40 2.36 -12.10 -9.52
N THR A 41 2.67 -11.33 -8.46
CA THR A 41 1.92 -11.35 -7.20
C THR A 41 1.28 -10.00 -6.92
N LEU A 42 0.02 -9.99 -6.48
CA LEU A 42 -0.66 -8.77 -6.06
C LEU A 42 -0.12 -8.28 -4.71
N VAL A 43 0.34 -7.03 -4.68
CA VAL A 43 0.90 -6.38 -3.49
C VAL A 43 0.24 -5.02 -3.30
N ALA A 44 -0.21 -4.73 -2.09
CA ALA A 44 -0.73 -3.41 -1.76
C ALA A 44 0.42 -2.41 -1.69
N MET A 45 0.46 -1.49 -2.63
CA MET A 45 1.40 -0.38 -2.66
C MET A 45 0.71 0.86 -2.06
N PRO A 46 1.20 1.40 -0.94
CA PRO A 46 0.72 2.68 -0.44
C PRO A 46 0.95 3.80 -1.46
N ALA A 47 0.04 4.78 -1.51
CA ALA A 47 0.25 5.98 -2.33
C ALA A 47 1.42 6.87 -1.86
N GLY A 48 2.05 6.56 -0.72
CA GLY A 48 3.28 7.19 -0.22
C GLY A 48 4.23 6.13 0.33
N GLY A 49 5.25 5.73 -0.43
CA GLY A 49 6.25 4.76 -0.01
C GLY A 49 7.33 5.35 0.91
N PRO A 50 8.14 4.54 1.62
CA PRO A 50 9.15 5.00 2.59
C PRO A 50 10.37 5.74 2.01
N GLY A 51 10.36 6.08 0.72
CA GLY A 51 11.38 6.90 0.06
C GLY A 51 10.79 8.08 -0.74
N GLY A 52 9.46 8.21 -0.77
CA GLY A 52 8.79 9.40 -1.24
C GLY A 52 8.42 10.20 -0.01
N ALA A 53 8.77 11.48 0.00
CA ALA A 53 8.21 12.44 0.92
C ALA A 53 6.74 12.07 1.22
N GLY A 54 6.38 12.09 2.51
CA GLY A 54 5.05 12.56 2.86
C GLY A 54 4.88 13.92 2.18
N GLY A 55 4.37 13.90 0.95
CA GLY A 55 3.86 15.09 0.31
C GLY A 55 2.86 15.66 1.30
N PRO A 56 2.92 16.97 1.58
CA PRO A 56 1.99 17.57 2.51
C PRO A 56 0.56 17.22 2.06
N PRO A 57 -0.40 17.11 2.99
CA PRO A 57 -1.80 17.08 2.60
C PRO A 57 -2.06 18.23 1.61
N PRO A 58 -2.93 18.08 0.60
CA PRO A 58 -3.27 19.18 -0.29
C PRO A 58 -3.68 20.36 0.59
N ALA A 59 -2.88 21.43 0.56
CA ALA A 59 -3.15 22.64 1.32
C ALA A 59 -4.55 23.14 0.91
N ARG A 60 -5.44 23.27 1.88
CA ARG A 60 -6.65 24.06 1.76
C ARG A 60 -6.46 25.33 2.57
#